data_AF-A0AAX3SZN8-F1
#
_entry.id   AF-A0AAX3SZN8-F1
#
_cell.length_a   1.000
_cell.length_b   1.000
_cell.length_c   1.000
_cell.angle_alpha   90.00
_cell.angle_beta   90.00
_cell.angle_gamma   90.00
#
_symmetry.space_group_name_H-M   'P 1'
#
loop_
_entity.id
_entity.type
_entity.pdbx_description
1 polymer ?
#
loop_
_entity_poly.entity_id
_entity_poly.type
_entity_poly.pdbx_seq_one_letter_code
_entity_poly.pdbx_strand_id
1 'polypeptide(L)'
;MEKMDQKIAHLDKRIREMPYKIESSAKYGKSRLKEMTPDEQPFNQVDNKWYYVVCPGNENDVWEIAKFKNDFKDNKFKVIKKIKNGELSILYNMDYGRHLQVGYNILKKWISNINNKYFKAVYRWNGGEEWSPILAYDYEGDMIKFWVWKDFKTWEKAQRGIVTTAAIGLRAFGYWLIW
;
A
#
# COMPACT_ATOMS: atom_id res chain seq x y z
N MET A 1 -22.06 -15.83 31.36
CA MET A 1 -21.13 -14.69 31.41
C MET A 1 -19.68 -15.15 31.53
N GLU A 2 -19.37 -16.02 32.47
CA GLU A 2 -18.00 -16.49 32.80
C GLU A 2 -17.12 -16.94 31.60
N LYS A 3 -17.68 -17.68 30.62
CA LYS A 3 -16.93 -18.09 29.41
C LYS A 3 -16.56 -16.94 28.47
N MET A 4 -17.32 -15.84 28.49
CA MET A 4 -17.06 -14.66 27.65
C MET A 4 -16.00 -13.77 28.29
N ASP A 5 -16.05 -13.62 29.60
CA ASP A 5 -15.06 -12.87 30.38
C ASP A 5 -13.68 -13.54 30.33
N GLN A 6 -13.64 -14.87 30.37
CA GLN A 6 -12.42 -15.66 30.15
C GLN A 6 -11.83 -15.47 28.75
N LYS A 7 -12.68 -15.39 27.72
CA LYS A 7 -12.23 -15.13 26.33
C LYS A 7 -11.69 -13.71 26.17
N ILE A 8 -12.30 -12.73 26.82
CA ILE A 8 -11.84 -11.33 26.82
C ILE A 8 -10.50 -11.23 27.54
N ALA A 9 -10.37 -11.84 28.72
CA ALA A 9 -9.13 -11.84 29.49
C ALA A 9 -7.98 -12.53 28.74
N HIS A 10 -8.25 -13.65 28.06
CA HIS A 10 -7.25 -14.35 27.24
C HIS A 10 -6.80 -13.53 26.03
N LEU A 11 -7.73 -12.81 25.40
CA LEU A 11 -7.41 -11.91 24.28
C LEU A 11 -6.60 -10.70 24.75
N ASP A 12 -6.94 -10.10 25.89
CA ASP A 12 -6.22 -8.96 26.46
C ASP A 12 -4.79 -9.35 26.86
N LYS A 13 -4.63 -10.54 27.46
CA LYS A 13 -3.32 -11.13 27.77
C LYS A 13 -2.48 -11.32 26.50
N ARG A 14 -3.03 -11.93 25.45
CA ARG A 14 -2.35 -12.08 24.15
C ARG A 14 -1.92 -10.75 23.54
N ILE A 15 -2.75 -9.70 23.64
CA ILE A 15 -2.43 -8.37 23.11
C ILE A 15 -1.26 -7.74 23.89
N ARG A 16 -1.20 -7.91 25.21
CA ARG A 16 -0.12 -7.39 26.07
C ARG A 16 1.20 -8.15 25.90
N GLU A 17 1.14 -9.45 25.61
CA GLU A 17 2.31 -10.32 25.45
C GLU A 17 2.86 -10.33 24.01
N MET A 18 2.22 -9.64 23.06
CA MET A 18 2.78 -9.48 21.71
C MET A 18 4.08 -8.66 21.77
N PRO A 19 5.20 -9.16 21.20
CA PRO A 19 6.56 -8.65 21.45
C PRO A 19 6.88 -7.27 20.85
N TYR A 20 5.92 -6.58 20.23
CA TYR A 20 6.12 -5.23 19.71
C TYR A 20 5.04 -4.28 20.23
N LYS A 21 5.51 -3.35 21.08
CA LYS A 21 4.85 -2.16 21.60
C LYS A 21 3.85 -1.59 20.58
N ILE A 22 2.64 -1.27 21.02
CA ILE A 22 1.59 -0.66 20.20
C ILE A 22 2.06 0.74 19.77
N GLU A 23 2.83 0.81 18.70
CA GLU A 23 2.90 2.03 17.90
C GLU A 23 1.57 2.16 17.17
N SER A 24 1.03 3.38 17.06
CA SER A 24 -0.17 3.61 16.27
C SER A 24 0.04 3.00 14.87
N SER A 25 -0.98 2.36 14.32
CA SER A 25 -0.96 1.73 13.00
C SER A 25 -0.43 2.67 11.91
N ALA A 26 -0.70 3.97 12.04
CA ALA A 26 -0.12 5.03 11.22
C ALA A 26 1.41 5.12 11.35
N LYS A 27 1.95 5.13 12.57
CA LYS A 27 3.40 5.13 12.84
C LYS A 27 4.06 3.83 12.37
N TYR A 28 3.39 2.70 12.58
CA TYR A 28 3.84 1.38 12.10
C TYR A 28 3.88 1.31 10.57
N GLY A 29 2.82 1.80 9.90
CA GLY A 29 2.76 1.88 8.44
C GLY A 29 3.83 2.80 7.88
N LYS A 30 3.95 4.02 8.40
CA LYS A 30 4.90 5.05 7.95
C LYS A 30 6.36 4.63 8.11
N SER A 31 6.71 3.94 9.20
CA SER A 31 8.08 3.45 9.41
C SER A 31 8.49 2.32 8.46
N ARG A 32 7.53 1.66 7.80
CA ARG A 32 7.78 0.48 6.96
C ARG A 32 7.46 0.69 5.49
N LEU A 33 6.59 1.63 5.17
CA LEU A 33 6.33 2.07 3.81
C LEU A 33 7.41 3.07 3.41
N LYS A 34 8.34 2.64 2.58
CA LYS A 34 9.41 3.48 2.06
C LYS A 34 9.04 3.96 0.67
N GLU A 35 9.02 5.26 0.44
CA GLU A 35 8.98 5.81 -0.92
C GLU A 35 10.30 5.49 -1.62
N MET A 36 10.19 4.96 -2.83
CA MET A 36 11.33 4.59 -3.66
C MET A 36 11.56 5.66 -4.70
N THR A 37 12.83 5.90 -5.00
CA THR A 37 13.25 6.74 -6.12
C THR A 37 13.78 5.88 -7.26
N PRO A 38 13.79 6.37 -8.51
CA PRO A 38 14.37 5.62 -9.62
C PRO A 38 15.86 5.32 -9.44
N ASP A 39 16.61 6.21 -8.78
CA ASP A 39 18.05 6.05 -8.51
C ASP A 39 18.35 4.87 -7.58
N GLU A 40 17.41 4.50 -6.70
CA GLU A 40 17.54 3.32 -5.84
C GLU A 40 17.34 2.00 -6.58
N GLN A 41 16.86 2.03 -7.83
CA GLN A 41 16.66 0.88 -8.71
C GLN A 41 16.05 -0.36 -8.00
N PRO A 42 14.92 -0.22 -7.30
CA PRO A 42 14.35 -1.25 -6.42
C PRO A 42 14.08 -2.60 -7.10
N PHE A 43 13.88 -2.58 -8.41
CA PHE A 43 13.47 -3.77 -9.18
C PHE A 43 14.66 -4.57 -9.74
N ASN A 44 15.89 -4.10 -9.60
CA ASN A 44 17.06 -4.81 -10.13
C ASN A 44 17.28 -6.19 -9.50
N GLN A 45 16.86 -6.38 -8.25
CA GLN A 45 16.95 -7.66 -7.53
C GLN A 45 15.58 -8.16 -7.09
N VAL A 46 15.45 -9.48 -6.93
CA VAL A 46 14.24 -10.11 -6.36
C VAL A 46 14.33 -9.98 -4.85
N ASP A 47 13.51 -9.10 -4.27
CA ASP A 47 13.52 -8.86 -2.82
C ASP A 47 12.30 -9.47 -2.11
N ASN A 48 11.36 -10.06 -2.85
CA ASN A 48 10.09 -10.61 -2.34
C ASN A 48 9.24 -9.61 -1.55
N LYS A 49 9.47 -8.31 -1.71
CA LYS A 49 8.72 -7.26 -1.02
C LYS A 49 7.48 -6.87 -1.81
N TRP A 50 6.49 -6.33 -1.10
CA TRP A 50 5.30 -5.76 -1.70
C TRP A 50 5.57 -4.33 -2.15
N TYR A 51 5.19 -4.03 -3.38
CA TYR A 51 5.29 -2.70 -3.98
C TYR A 51 3.89 -2.15 -4.29
N TYR A 52 3.79 -0.83 -4.16
CA TYR A 52 2.59 -0.06 -4.46
C TYR A 52 2.98 1.07 -5.40
N VAL A 53 2.31 1.17 -6.54
CA VAL A 53 2.63 2.15 -7.58
C VAL A 53 1.38 2.97 -7.87
N VAL A 54 1.50 4.29 -7.81
CA VAL A 54 0.47 5.20 -8.29
C VAL A 54 0.70 5.47 -9.77
N CYS A 55 -0.17 4.92 -10.62
CA CYS A 55 -0.07 5.00 -12.08
C CYS A 55 -1.43 5.34 -12.71
N PRO A 56 -1.47 5.72 -14.00
CA PRO A 56 -2.73 5.92 -14.71
C PRO A 56 -3.63 4.67 -14.62
N GLY A 57 -4.92 4.92 -14.48
CA GLY A 57 -5.96 3.91 -14.35
C GLY A 57 -6.55 3.46 -15.68
N ASN A 58 -7.73 2.85 -15.59
CA ASN A 58 -8.53 2.44 -16.76
C ASN A 58 -9.37 3.58 -17.35
N GLU A 59 -9.54 4.66 -16.59
CA GLU A 59 -10.27 5.85 -17.00
C GLU A 59 -9.30 7.02 -17.25
N ASN A 60 -9.74 8.02 -18.01
CA ASN A 60 -8.91 9.20 -18.27
C ASN A 60 -8.73 9.99 -16.98
N ASP A 61 -7.51 10.47 -16.75
CA ASP A 61 -7.16 11.35 -15.62
C ASP A 61 -7.41 10.74 -14.22
N VAL A 62 -7.68 9.43 -14.18
CA VAL A 62 -7.83 8.62 -12.97
C VAL A 62 -6.48 7.96 -12.65
N TRP A 63 -6.03 8.10 -11.41
CA TRP A 63 -4.82 7.50 -10.86
C TRP A 63 -5.19 6.35 -9.93
N GLU A 64 -4.59 5.19 -10.16
CA GLU A 64 -4.88 3.99 -9.40
C GLU A 64 -3.61 3.45 -8.74
N ILE A 65 -3.80 2.73 -7.64
CA ILE A 65 -2.71 2.05 -6.95
C ILE A 65 -2.64 0.61 -7.44
N ALA A 66 -1.54 0.25 -8.07
CA ALA A 66 -1.22 -1.13 -8.40
C ALA A 66 -0.36 -1.75 -7.29
N LYS A 67 -0.77 -2.92 -6.80
CA LYS A 67 -0.04 -3.69 -5.79
C LYS A 67 0.52 -4.97 -6.41
N PHE A 68 1.80 -5.24 -6.19
CA PHE A 68 2.43 -6.48 -6.64
C PHE A 68 3.61 -6.89 -5.75
N LYS A 69 3.94 -8.18 -5.74
CA LYS A 69 5.09 -8.72 -5.03
C LYS A 69 6.28 -8.81 -6.00
N ASN A 70 7.46 -8.37 -5.58
CA ASN A 70 8.69 -8.46 -6.36
C ASN A 70 9.36 -9.82 -6.22
N ASP A 71 8.69 -10.86 -6.71
CA ASP A 71 9.07 -12.29 -6.63
C ASP A 71 9.51 -12.89 -7.98
N PHE A 72 9.69 -12.05 -8.97
CA PHE A 72 9.92 -12.42 -10.37
C PHE A 72 11.36 -12.92 -10.58
N LYS A 73 11.53 -14.24 -10.72
CA LYS A 73 12.87 -14.85 -10.85
C LYS A 73 13.44 -14.80 -12.27
N ASP A 74 12.59 -14.70 -13.29
CA ASP A 74 13.03 -14.66 -14.67
C ASP A 74 13.31 -13.22 -15.12
N ASN A 75 14.33 -13.00 -15.96
CA ASN A 75 14.59 -11.74 -16.66
C ASN A 75 13.52 -11.42 -17.73
N LYS A 76 12.30 -11.90 -17.55
CA LYS A 76 11.19 -11.77 -18.50
C LYS A 76 10.29 -10.61 -18.12
N PHE A 77 9.62 -10.11 -19.15
CA PHE A 77 8.50 -9.21 -19.05
C PHE A 77 7.39 -9.81 -18.16
N LYS A 78 6.83 -9.02 -17.23
CA LYS A 78 5.55 -9.37 -16.59
C LYS A 78 4.66 -8.15 -16.50
N VAL A 79 3.42 -8.37 -16.89
CA VAL A 79 2.30 -7.46 -16.71
C VAL A 79 1.88 -7.47 -15.24
N ILE A 80 1.88 -6.30 -14.61
CA ILE A 80 1.32 -6.10 -13.27
C ILE A 80 -0.17 -5.82 -13.37
N LYS A 81 -0.54 -4.94 -14.30
CA LYS A 81 -1.91 -4.46 -14.44
C LYS A 81 -2.15 -3.89 -15.83
N LYS A 82 -3.33 -4.15 -16.40
CA LYS A 82 -3.81 -3.45 -17.60
C LYS A 82 -4.33 -2.07 -17.22
N ILE A 83 -4.03 -1.09 -18.05
CA ILE A 83 -4.52 0.28 -17.93
C ILE A 83 -5.17 0.70 -19.26
N LYS A 84 -5.81 1.87 -19.31
CA LYS A 84 -6.55 2.30 -20.52
C LYS A 84 -5.75 2.21 -21.82
N ASN A 85 -4.54 2.78 -21.80
CA ASN A 85 -3.69 2.96 -22.98
C ASN A 85 -2.41 2.12 -22.92
N GLY A 86 -2.42 1.02 -22.17
CA GLY A 86 -1.18 0.34 -21.85
C GLY A 86 -1.31 -0.79 -20.86
N GLU A 87 -0.16 -1.13 -20.33
CA GLU A 87 -0.03 -1.92 -19.14
C GLU A 87 1.06 -1.34 -18.25
N LEU A 88 0.85 -1.46 -16.94
CA LEU A 88 1.91 -1.35 -15.96
C LEU A 88 2.66 -2.69 -15.96
N SER A 89 3.98 -2.63 -16.16
CA SER A 89 4.80 -3.83 -16.25
C SER A 89 6.19 -3.61 -15.69
N ILE A 90 6.86 -4.73 -15.37
CA ILE A 90 8.29 -4.77 -15.13
C ILE A 90 8.94 -5.49 -16.31
N LEU A 91 9.99 -4.88 -16.83
CA LEU A 91 10.79 -5.41 -17.94
C LEU A 91 12.27 -5.37 -17.58
N TYR A 92 13.00 -6.41 -17.97
CA TYR A 92 14.46 -6.39 -17.98
C TYR A 92 14.97 -5.78 -19.29
N ASN A 93 15.88 -4.82 -19.18
CA ASN A 93 16.61 -4.25 -20.31
C ASN A 93 18.11 -4.35 -20.03
N MET A 94 18.91 -4.61 -21.07
CA MET A 94 20.36 -4.83 -20.93
C MET A 94 21.12 -3.59 -20.42
N ASP A 95 20.65 -2.39 -20.73
CA ASP A 95 21.37 -1.14 -20.44
C ASP A 95 21.16 -0.64 -19.00
N TYR A 96 20.01 -0.95 -18.39
CA TYR A 96 19.63 -0.41 -17.07
C TYR A 96 19.01 -1.44 -16.11
N GLY A 97 18.99 -2.72 -16.50
CA GLY A 97 18.42 -3.79 -15.69
C GLY A 97 16.88 -3.80 -15.67
N ARG A 98 16.32 -4.30 -14.58
CA ARG A 98 14.85 -4.40 -14.40
C ARG A 98 14.28 -3.06 -13.98
N HIS A 99 13.26 -2.62 -14.70
CA HIS A 99 12.61 -1.34 -14.44
C HIS A 99 11.11 -1.42 -14.61
N LEU A 100 10.42 -0.51 -13.92
CA LEU A 100 9.00 -0.29 -14.03
C LEU A 100 8.69 0.59 -15.24
N GLN A 101 7.63 0.25 -15.97
CA GLN A 101 7.20 1.01 -17.14
C GLN A 101 5.67 0.98 -17.30
N VAL A 102 5.15 1.94 -18.07
CA VAL A 102 3.74 2.05 -18.41
C VAL A 102 3.54 2.39 -19.90
N GLY A 103 2.58 1.74 -20.56
CA GLY A 103 2.20 1.99 -21.96
C GLY A 103 2.21 0.74 -22.85
N TYR A 104 1.83 0.87 -24.12
CA TYR A 104 1.96 -0.17 -25.16
C TYR A 104 3.05 0.18 -26.19
N ASN A 105 2.80 1.18 -27.04
CA ASN A 105 3.68 1.52 -28.17
C ASN A 105 4.86 2.43 -27.79
N ILE A 106 4.60 3.40 -26.91
CA ILE A 106 5.63 4.30 -26.39
C ILE A 106 5.75 4.01 -24.90
N LEU A 107 6.71 3.16 -24.56
CA LEU A 107 6.97 2.76 -23.18
C LEU A 107 7.50 3.94 -22.39
N LYS A 108 6.78 4.31 -21.34
CA LYS A 108 7.19 5.36 -20.40
C LYS A 108 7.80 4.70 -19.19
N LYS A 109 9.12 4.81 -19.09
CA LYS A 109 9.91 4.19 -18.02
C LYS A 109 9.84 5.07 -16.79
N TRP A 110 9.77 4.45 -15.62
CA TRP A 110 9.81 5.17 -14.36
C TRP A 110 11.13 5.91 -14.14
N ILE A 111 12.25 5.36 -14.63
CA ILE A 111 13.57 6.01 -14.57
C ILE A 111 13.65 7.34 -15.33
N SER A 112 12.78 7.55 -16.30
CA SER A 112 12.68 8.79 -17.09
C SER A 112 11.40 9.57 -16.79
N ASN A 113 10.81 9.38 -15.61
CA ASN A 113 9.52 9.97 -15.23
C ASN A 113 9.68 11.43 -14.78
N ILE A 114 9.87 12.31 -15.75
CA ILE A 114 9.98 13.76 -15.51
C ILE A 114 8.62 14.31 -15.06
N ASN A 115 8.62 15.15 -14.02
CA ASN A 115 7.45 15.84 -13.46
C ASN A 115 6.29 14.92 -13.08
N ASN A 116 6.57 13.68 -12.65
CA ASN A 116 5.57 12.72 -12.19
C ASN A 116 4.44 12.43 -13.20
N LYS A 117 4.73 12.59 -14.49
CA LYS A 117 3.72 12.54 -15.57
C LYS A 117 3.10 11.15 -15.75
N TYR A 118 3.87 10.09 -15.48
CA TYR A 118 3.46 8.70 -15.74
C TYR A 118 3.39 7.85 -14.48
N PHE A 119 4.07 8.29 -13.42
CA PHE A 119 4.02 7.70 -12.09
C PHE A 119 3.98 8.84 -11.10
N LYS A 120 3.03 8.82 -10.15
CA LYS A 120 3.05 9.81 -9.07
C LYS A 120 3.99 9.41 -7.97
N ALA A 121 4.01 8.12 -7.61
CA ALA A 121 4.88 7.61 -6.57
C ALA A 121 5.00 6.08 -6.63
N VAL A 122 6.08 5.56 -6.05
CA VAL A 122 6.35 4.12 -5.89
C VAL A 122 6.75 3.88 -4.44
N TYR A 123 6.08 2.95 -3.78
CA TYR A 123 6.36 2.59 -2.39
C TYR A 123 6.71 1.12 -2.27
N ARG A 124 7.67 0.83 -1.37
CA ARG A 124 8.06 -0.50 -0.95
C ARG A 124 7.65 -0.74 0.49
N TRP A 125 6.94 -1.83 0.72
CA TRP A 125 6.61 -2.30 2.07
C TRP A 125 7.76 -3.11 2.66
N ASN A 126 8.29 -2.64 3.79
CA ASN A 126 9.34 -3.31 4.58
C ASN A 126 8.79 -3.94 5.88
N GLY A 127 7.47 -4.19 5.95
CA GLY A 127 6.85 -4.93 7.04
C GLY A 127 6.58 -6.39 6.71
N GLY A 128 6.01 -7.10 7.68
CA GLY A 128 5.54 -8.47 7.48
C GLY A 128 4.32 -8.54 6.55
N GLU A 129 4.12 -9.69 5.92
CA GLU A 129 3.00 -9.94 4.99
C GLU A 129 1.64 -9.85 5.70
N GLU A 130 1.56 -10.27 6.98
CA GLU A 130 0.38 -10.19 7.84
C GLU A 130 -0.15 -8.76 8.06
N TRP A 131 0.71 -7.76 7.85
CA TRP A 131 0.41 -6.33 8.13
C TRP A 131 0.51 -5.45 6.89
N SER A 132 0.47 -6.04 5.70
CA SER A 132 0.51 -5.30 4.44
C SER A 132 -0.64 -4.26 4.41
N PRO A 133 -0.34 -2.97 4.23
CA PRO A 133 -1.37 -1.94 4.26
C PRO A 133 -2.25 -2.01 3.02
N ILE A 134 -3.50 -1.57 3.17
CA ILE A 134 -4.41 -1.22 2.08
C ILE A 134 -4.12 0.24 1.76
N LEU A 135 -3.85 0.56 0.50
CA LEU A 135 -3.59 1.93 0.04
C LEU A 135 -4.70 2.36 -0.92
N ALA A 136 -5.09 3.63 -0.85
CA ALA A 136 -5.95 4.29 -1.82
C ALA A 136 -5.37 5.66 -2.20
N TYR A 137 -5.65 6.08 -3.42
CA TYR A 137 -5.27 7.40 -3.91
C TYR A 137 -6.38 8.40 -3.61
N ASP A 138 -6.05 9.51 -2.98
CA ASP A 138 -6.95 10.64 -2.74
C ASP A 138 -6.70 11.73 -3.78
N TYR A 139 -7.68 11.96 -4.64
CA TYR A 139 -7.61 12.96 -5.71
C TYR A 139 -7.72 14.38 -5.19
N GLU A 140 -8.50 14.62 -4.14
CA GLU A 140 -8.75 15.97 -3.63
C GLU A 140 -7.51 16.51 -2.91
N GLY A 141 -6.83 15.64 -2.16
CA GLY A 141 -5.62 15.98 -1.41
C GLY A 141 -4.30 15.71 -2.14
N ASP A 142 -4.36 15.17 -3.37
CA ASP A 142 -3.20 14.69 -4.15
C ASP A 142 -2.26 13.78 -3.35
N MET A 143 -2.82 12.88 -2.53
CA MET A 143 -2.07 12.13 -1.53
C MET A 143 -2.51 10.66 -1.44
N ILE A 144 -1.67 9.81 -0.86
CA ILE A 144 -2.01 8.41 -0.59
C ILE A 144 -2.56 8.27 0.83
N LYS A 145 -3.72 7.62 0.92
CA LYS A 145 -4.29 7.14 2.18
C LYS A 145 -3.95 5.68 2.36
N PHE A 146 -3.66 5.27 3.59
CA PHE A 146 -3.41 3.87 3.91
C PHE A 146 -4.10 3.44 5.21
N TRP A 147 -4.39 2.15 5.28
CA TRP A 147 -4.96 1.48 6.45
C TRP A 147 -4.22 0.17 6.69
N VAL A 148 -4.01 -0.18 7.96
CA VAL A 148 -3.42 -1.47 8.33
C VAL A 148 -4.52 -2.39 8.85
N TRP A 149 -4.42 -3.69 8.61
CA TRP A 149 -5.43 -4.69 9.03
C TRP A 149 -5.82 -4.62 10.53
N LYS A 150 -4.91 -4.14 11.39
CA LYS A 150 -5.22 -3.86 12.81
C LYS A 150 -6.35 -2.83 12.98
N ASP A 151 -6.39 -1.82 12.13
CA ASP A 151 -7.40 -0.76 12.15
C ASP A 151 -8.78 -1.31 11.79
N PHE A 152 -8.84 -2.23 10.82
CA PHE A 152 -10.09 -2.89 10.44
C PHE A 152 -10.70 -3.73 11.57
N LYS A 153 -9.89 -4.55 12.28
CA LYS A 153 -10.39 -5.31 13.43
C LYS A 153 -10.85 -4.41 14.58
N THR A 154 -10.17 -3.29 14.78
CA THR A 154 -10.53 -2.31 15.83
C THR A 154 -11.79 -1.55 15.43
N TRP A 155 -11.95 -1.20 14.15
CA TRP A 155 -13.14 -0.57 13.58
C TRP A 155 -14.36 -1.47 13.61
N GLU A 156 -14.23 -2.75 13.24
CA GLU A 156 -15.32 -3.72 13.30
C GLU A 156 -15.81 -3.93 14.76
N LYS A 157 -14.87 -3.96 15.71
CA LYS A 157 -15.21 -3.97 17.14
C LYS A 157 -15.90 -2.68 17.60
N ALA A 158 -15.43 -1.51 17.13
CA ALA A 158 -16.05 -0.22 17.44
C ALA A 158 -17.47 -0.14 16.84
N GLN A 159 -17.69 -0.57 15.60
CA GLN A 159 -19.01 -0.65 14.97
C GLN A 159 -19.95 -1.58 15.76
N ARG A 160 -19.48 -2.77 16.17
CA ARG A 160 -20.28 -3.69 17.00
C ARG A 160 -20.59 -3.15 18.40
N GLY A 161 -19.71 -2.32 18.97
CA GLY A 161 -19.94 -1.61 20.23
C GLY A 161 -20.84 -0.38 20.10
N ILE A 162 -20.82 0.31 18.95
CA ILE A 162 -21.66 1.48 18.66
C ILE A 162 -23.11 1.06 18.34
N VAL A 163 -23.34 -0.08 17.69
CA VAL A 163 -24.69 -0.60 17.42
C VAL A 163 -25.46 -0.94 18.72
N THR A 164 -24.77 -1.08 19.86
CA THR A 164 -25.41 -1.27 21.18
C THR A 164 -25.62 0.02 21.97
N THR A 165 -25.18 1.19 21.49
CA THR A 165 -25.40 2.47 22.18
C THR A 165 -25.46 3.63 21.20
N ALA A 166 -26.70 3.97 20.80
CA ALA A 166 -27.13 5.23 20.19
C ALA A 166 -26.65 5.58 18.76
N ALA A 167 -27.65 5.82 17.90
CA ALA A 167 -27.52 6.64 16.71
C ALA A 167 -27.03 8.04 17.09
N ILE A 168 -25.80 8.42 16.71
CA ILE A 168 -25.32 9.81 16.58
C ILE A 168 -24.07 9.81 15.67
N GLY A 169 -24.11 10.65 14.64
CA GLY A 169 -22.97 11.44 14.16
C GLY A 169 -21.86 10.75 13.36
N LEU A 170 -21.96 10.83 12.02
CA LEU A 170 -20.81 10.89 11.14
C LEU A 170 -19.92 12.08 11.55
N ARG A 171 -18.77 11.82 12.19
CA ARG A 171 -17.55 12.67 12.17
C ARG A 171 -16.47 12.03 13.05
N ALA A 172 -15.49 11.40 12.42
CA ALA A 172 -14.11 11.36 12.92
C ALA A 172 -13.20 10.72 11.86
N PHE A 173 -12.52 11.54 11.07
CA PHE A 173 -11.32 11.10 10.36
C PHE A 173 -10.24 12.16 10.53
N GLY A 174 -9.09 11.75 11.05
CA GLY A 174 -7.90 12.59 11.10
C GLY A 174 -7.45 12.93 9.69
N TYR A 175 -7.43 14.22 9.37
CA TYR A 175 -6.65 14.80 8.28
C TYR A 175 -5.17 14.69 8.61
N TRP A 176 -4.23 14.70 7.66
CA TRP A 176 -2.93 15.42 7.73
C TRP A 176 -2.06 15.16 6.49
N LEU A 177 -1.49 16.26 5.95
CA LEU A 177 -0.54 16.34 4.83
C LEU A 177 0.77 15.58 5.12
N ILE A 178 1.35 15.01 4.07
CA ILE A 178 2.76 14.59 4.07
C ILE A 178 3.50 15.64 3.24
N TRP A 179 4.28 16.49 3.92
CA TRP A 179 5.35 17.29 3.31
C TRP A 179 6.62 16.44 3.22
#